data_AF-A0A7X0U3H3-F1
#
_entry.id   AF-A0A7X0U3H3-F1
#
_cell.length_a   1.000
_cell.length_b   1.000
_cell.length_c   1.000
_cell.angle_alpha   90.00
_cell.angle_beta   90.00
_cell.angle_gamma   90.00
#
_symmetry.space_group_name_H-M   'P 1'
#
loop_
_entity.id
_entity.type
_entity.pdbx_description
1 polymer ?
#
loop_
_entity_poly.entity_id
_entity_poly.type
_entity_poly.pdbx_seq_one_letter_code
_entity_poly.pdbx_strand_id
1 'polypeptide(L)' 'MHGERDRLVPVAASRALARAHPSWQLVVLDGVGHTPQLEAPQETADAVLRWLDRAGPALHAARHPPARQA' A
#
# COMPACT_ATOMS: atom_id res chain seq x y z
N MET A 1 -1.84 3.28 0.63
CA MET A 1 -3.09 2.74 1.21
C MET A 1 -3.27 3.36 2.60
N HIS A 2 -4.48 3.75 2.98
CA HIS A 2 -4.77 4.46 4.24
C HIS A 2 -6.17 4.10 4.76
N GLY A 3 -6.38 4.00 6.06
CA GLY A 3 -7.72 3.82 6.63
C GLY A 3 -8.44 5.16 6.83
N GLU A 4 -9.71 5.26 6.44
CA GLU A 4 -10.47 6.50 6.54
C GLU A 4 -10.59 7.03 7.99
N ARG A 5 -10.72 6.11 8.96
CA ARG A 5 -10.91 6.39 10.39
C ARG A 5 -9.61 6.34 11.19
N ASP A 6 -8.46 6.41 10.53
CA ASP A 6 -7.15 6.47 11.19
C ASP A 6 -7.07 7.70 12.12
N ARG A 7 -6.90 7.43 13.42
CA ARG A 7 -6.78 8.45 14.48
C ARG A 7 -5.33 8.82 14.80
N LEU A 8 -4.36 8.04 14.31
CA LEU A 8 -2.93 8.30 14.51
C LEU A 8 -2.38 9.16 13.38
N VAL A 9 -2.77 8.87 12.13
CA VAL A 9 -2.37 9.64 10.96
C VAL A 9 -3.62 10.04 10.17
N PRO A 10 -4.00 11.33 10.12
CA PRO A 10 -5.19 11.76 9.40
C PRO A 10 -5.13 11.44 7.89
N VAL A 11 -6.23 10.88 7.33
CA VAL A 11 -6.34 10.56 5.90
C VAL A 11 -6.09 11.77 4.98
N ALA A 12 -6.29 12.99 5.49
CA ALA A 12 -5.97 14.23 4.78
C ALA A 12 -4.50 14.33 4.36
N ALA A 13 -3.57 13.80 5.16
CA ALA A 13 -2.13 13.78 4.84
C ALA A 13 -1.86 12.90 3.61
N SER A 14 -2.41 11.69 3.58
CA SER A 14 -2.31 10.78 2.43
C SER A 14 -2.95 11.36 1.17
N ARG A 15 -4.11 12.03 1.31
CA ARG A 15 -4.76 12.76 0.19
C ARG A 15 -3.89 13.91 -0.32
N ALA A 16 -3.19 14.64 0.56
CA ALA A 16 -2.29 15.71 0.17
C ALA A 16 -1.07 15.18 -0.61
N LEU A 17 -0.46 14.09 -0.15
CA LEU A 17 0.65 13.43 -0.85
C LEU A 17 0.24 12.93 -2.23
N ALA A 18 -0.94 12.32 -2.35
CA ALA A 18 -1.46 11.86 -3.64
C ALA A 18 -1.66 13.03 -4.64
N ARG A 19 -2.08 14.20 -4.17
CA ARG A 19 -2.16 15.41 -5.02
C ARG A 19 -0.79 15.94 -5.42
N ALA A 20 0.19 15.88 -4.52
CA ALA A 20 1.56 16.34 -4.77
C ALA A 20 2.35 15.39 -5.70
N HIS A 21 1.98 14.11 -5.74
CA HIS A 21 2.60 13.08 -6.57
C HIS A 21 1.58 12.38 -7.48
N PRO A 22 1.23 12.97 -8.63
CA PRO A 22 0.16 12.44 -9.50
C PRO A 22 0.41 11.04 -10.07
N SER A 23 1.67 10.56 -10.08
CA SER A 23 2.01 9.20 -10.47
C SER A 23 1.73 8.17 -9.37
N TRP A 24 1.48 8.60 -8.14
CA TRP A 24 1.18 7.72 -7.02
C TRP A 24 -0.31 7.38 -6.99
N GLN A 25 -0.63 6.18 -6.50
CA GLN A 25 -2.00 5.74 -6.31
C GLN A 25 -2.32 5.70 -4.81
N LEU A 26 -3.39 6.39 -4.42
CA LEU A 26 -3.94 6.31 -3.07
C LEU A 26 -5.19 5.43 -3.06
N VAL A 27 -5.16 4.41 -2.21
CA VAL A 27 -6.33 3.62 -1.82
C VAL A 27 -6.73 4.04 -0.41
N VAL A 28 -7.96 4.51 -0.22
CA VAL A 28 -8.55 4.78 1.10
C VAL A 28 -9.56 3.68 1.40
N LEU A 29 -9.42 3.02 2.54
CA LEU A 29 -10.34 1.97 2.98
C LEU A 29 -11.41 2.58 3.89
N ASP A 30 -12.66 2.51 3.45
CA ASP A 30 -13.81 3.04 4.17
C ASP A 30 -13.96 2.35 5.53
N GLY A 31 -14.21 3.14 6.57
CA GLY A 31 -14.37 2.62 7.92
C GLY A 31 -13.11 1.99 8.57
N VAL A 32 -11.95 1.96 7.94
CA VAL A 32 -10.76 1.30 8.51
C VAL A 32 -9.92 2.27 9.34
N GLY A 33 -9.36 1.80 10.45
CA GLY A 33 -8.45 2.55 11.32
C GLY A 33 -6.99 2.54 10.85
N HIS A 34 -6.05 2.53 11.80
CA HIS A 34 -4.62 2.73 11.51
C HIS A 34 -3.94 1.47 10.99
N THR A 35 -4.48 0.28 11.28
CA THR A 35 -3.83 -1.01 10.97
C THR A 35 -4.65 -1.78 9.94
N PRO A 36 -4.73 -1.33 8.68
CA PRO A 36 -5.60 -1.90 7.67
C PRO A 36 -5.36 -3.39 7.43
N GLN A 37 -4.11 -3.86 7.54
CA GLN A 37 -3.76 -5.29 7.40
C GLN A 37 -4.36 -6.20 8.48
N LEU A 38 -4.72 -5.65 9.65
CA LEU A 38 -5.38 -6.39 10.74
C LEU A 38 -6.90 -6.20 10.72
N GLU A 39 -7.36 -5.01 10.35
CA GLU A 39 -8.78 -4.63 10.39
C GLU A 39 -9.57 -5.04 9.14
N ALA A 40 -8.91 -5.00 7.97
CA ALA A 40 -9.47 -5.38 6.67
C ALA A 40 -8.43 -6.18 5.85
N PRO A 41 -8.11 -7.43 6.29
CA PRO A 41 -6.97 -8.18 5.76
C PRO A 41 -7.11 -8.50 4.27
N GLN A 42 -8.31 -8.89 3.83
CA GLN A 42 -8.59 -9.27 2.44
C GLN A 42 -8.47 -8.04 1.51
N GLU A 43 -9.11 -6.93 1.86
CA GLU A 43 -9.07 -5.69 1.10
C GLU A 43 -7.65 -5.14 0.98
N THR A 44 -6.89 -5.24 2.08
CA THR A 44 -5.49 -4.86 2.13
C THR A 44 -4.64 -5.74 1.21
N ALA A 45 -4.77 -7.06 1.33
CA ALA A 45 -4.02 -8.02 0.51
C ALA A 45 -4.32 -7.81 -0.98
N ASP A 46 -5.59 -7.68 -1.34
CA ASP A 46 -6.02 -7.44 -2.72
C ASP A 46 -5.49 -6.11 -3.27
N ALA A 47 -5.46 -5.05 -2.46
CA ALA A 47 -4.91 -3.77 -2.88
C ALA A 47 -3.40 -3.85 -3.17
N VAL A 48 -2.66 -4.60 -2.35
CA VAL A 48 -1.22 -4.84 -2.52
C VAL A 48 -0.96 -5.71 -3.75
N LEU A 49 -1.67 -6.83 -3.91
CA LEU A 49 -1.51 -7.72 -5.06
C LEU A 49 -1.80 -7.01 -6.37
N ARG A 50 -2.91 -6.25 -6.44
CA ARG A 50 -3.21 -5.41 -7.60
C ARG A 50 -2.12 -4.40 -7.91
N TRP A 51 -1.45 -3.84 -6.90
CA TRP A 51 -0.32 -2.93 -7.12
C TRP A 51 0.90 -3.67 -7.67
N LEU A 52 1.24 -4.84 -7.14
CA LEU A 52 2.34 -5.68 -7.61
C LEU A 52 2.14 -6.09 -9.08
N ASP A 53 0.92 -6.51 -9.46
CA ASP A 53 0.59 -6.90 -10.82
C ASP A 53 0.79 -5.76 -11.83
N ARG A 54 0.47 -4.52 -11.43
CA ARG A 54 0.71 -3.32 -12.26
C ARG A 54 2.17 -2.92 -12.32
N ALA A 55 2.94 -3.14 -11.26
CA ALA A 55 4.34 -2.76 -11.18
C ALA A 55 5.26 -3.67 -12.02
N GLY A 56 4.82 -4.89 -12.34
CA GLY A 56 5.39 -5.72 -13.41
C GLY A 56 6.93 -5.90 -13.34
N PRO A 57 7.65 -5.91 -14.48
CA PRO A 57 9.09 -6.27 -14.58
C PRO A 57 10.05 -5.52 -13.66
N ALA A 58 9.67 -4.32 -13.18
CA ALA A 58 10.49 -3.52 -12.26
C ALA A 58 10.72 -4.21 -10.89
N LEU A 59 9.77 -5.04 -10.44
CA LEU A 59 9.90 -5.82 -9.19
C LEU A 59 10.84 -7.03 -9.35
N HIS A 60 10.96 -7.60 -10.55
CA HIS A 60 11.85 -8.74 -10.79
C HIS A 60 13.33 -8.34 -10.68
N ALA A 61 13.68 -7.13 -11.13
CA ALA A 61 15.03 -6.57 -11.05
C ALA A 61 15.47 -6.23 -9.62
N ALA A 62 14.54 -6.02 -8.69
CA ALA A 62 14.81 -5.65 -7.30
C ALA A 62 14.92 -6.85 -6.33
N ARG A 63 14.77 -8.09 -6.82
CA ARG A 63 14.98 -9.28 -5.96
C ARG A 63 16.47 -9.38 -5.64
N HIS A 64 16.83 -9.25 -4.36
CA HIS A 64 18.12 -9.71 -3.89
C HIS A 64 18.30 -11.18 -4.28
N PRO A 65 19.46 -11.59 -4.82
CA PRO A 65 19.74 -13.00 -5.03
C PRO A 65 19.59 -13.74 -3.69
N PRO A 66 19.00 -14.95 -3.67
CA PRO A 66 18.94 -15.73 -2.45
C PRO A 66 20.36 -15.89 -1.91
N ALA A 67 20.55 -15.62 -0.62
CA ALA A 67 21.81 -15.91 0.05
C ALA A 67 22.15 -17.39 -0.23
N ARG A 68 23.31 -17.65 -0.84
CA ARG A 68 23.80 -19.02 -1.02
C ARG A 68 23.86 -19.65 0.37
N GLN A 69 23.09 -20.72 0.57
CA GLN A 69 23.26 -21.58 1.74
C GLN A 69 24.65 -22.21 1.63
N ALA A 70 25.49 -21.97 2.64
CA ALA A 70 26.80 -22.60 2.82
C ALA A 70 26.65 -23.94 3.53
#